data_AF-A0A1U9K490-F1
#
_entry.id   AF-A0A1U9K490-F1
#
_cell.length_a   1.000
_cell.length_b   1.000
_cell.length_c   1.000
_cell.angle_alpha   90.00
_cell.angle_beta   90.00
_cell.angle_gamma   90.00
#
_symmetry.space_group_name_H-M   'P 1'
#
loop_
_entity.id
_entity.type
_entity.pdbx_description
1 polymer ?
#
loop_
_entity_poly.entity_id
_entity_poly.type
_entity_poly.pdbx_seq_one_letter_code
_entity_poly.pdbx_strand_id
1 'polypeptide(L)'
;MDGASLDAVASSMASLTGKRIEQSDQALADFGLEDPSTAVTLRLSDGQTYTLSLGDETPVDNMRYVQVEGVSAIYTVDAFALEELSQPADTFMDRTLWSVEEDDVTSIALTWGDEEIQIARDGDEWKVNGKQLSTEQAGAIFSQMNAVTAQGLPVEAMPDGSDFQLTIETEEGAETWTGARKEDRLFVQKEGGEWIYPVVPADIDQLIEDVHSVREQKEGEREGKDHD
;
A
#
# COMPACT_ATOMS: atom_id res chain seq x y z
N MET A 1 -3.35 -2.41 8.16
CA MET A 1 -1.98 -2.80 8.60
C MET A 1 -1.92 -4.31 8.52
N ASP A 2 -0.81 -4.85 8.02
CA ASP A 2 -0.62 -6.30 7.93
C ASP A 2 -0.39 -6.91 9.32
N GLY A 3 -1.27 -7.82 9.73
CA GLY A 3 -1.27 -8.40 11.07
C GLY A 3 -0.06 -9.31 11.32
N ALA A 4 0.40 -10.05 10.31
CA ALA A 4 1.53 -10.97 10.44
C ALA A 4 2.85 -10.21 10.66
N SER A 5 3.03 -9.09 9.97
CA SER A 5 4.20 -8.22 10.11
C SER A 5 4.24 -7.51 11.46
N LEU A 6 3.08 -7.13 12.02
CA LEU A 6 2.98 -6.53 13.36
C LEU A 6 3.34 -7.52 14.48
N ASP A 7 2.91 -8.78 14.37
CA ASP A 7 3.25 -9.82 15.35
C ASP A 7 4.76 -10.13 15.37
N ALA A 8 5.41 -10.07 14.19
CA ALA A 8 6.85 -10.22 14.07
C ALA A 8 7.59 -9.08 14.80
N VAL A 9 7.22 -7.82 14.55
CA VAL A 9 7.79 -6.64 15.23
C VAL A 9 7.63 -6.74 16.75
N ALA A 10 6.44 -7.10 17.24
CA ALA A 10 6.18 -7.26 18.67
C ALA A 10 7.04 -8.37 19.29
N SER A 11 7.18 -9.50 18.59
CA SER A 11 8.01 -10.63 19.03
C SER A 11 9.50 -10.28 19.05
N SER A 12 9.96 -9.53 18.03
CA SER A 12 11.33 -9.05 17.95
C SER A 12 11.62 -8.10 19.10
N MET A 13 10.78 -7.10 19.37
CA MET A 13 10.90 -6.24 20.55
C MET A 13 10.94 -7.02 21.87
N ALA A 14 10.08 -8.03 22.02
CA ALA A 14 10.00 -8.83 23.26
C ALA A 14 11.22 -9.73 23.48
N SER A 15 11.93 -10.11 22.42
CA SER A 15 13.09 -11.00 22.47
C SER A 15 14.44 -10.26 22.45
N LEU A 16 14.44 -8.95 22.23
CA LEU A 16 15.66 -8.13 22.19
C LEU A 16 16.49 -8.30 23.47
N THR A 17 17.77 -8.59 23.26
CA THR A 17 18.77 -8.63 24.33
C THR A 17 19.90 -7.67 23.98
N GLY A 18 20.26 -6.80 24.94
CA GLY A 18 21.32 -5.83 24.78
C GLY A 18 22.39 -5.96 25.86
N LYS A 19 23.61 -5.52 25.54
CA LYS A 19 24.68 -5.35 26.52
C LYS A 19 24.71 -3.91 26.97
N ARG A 20 24.53 -3.67 28.27
CA ARG A 20 24.66 -2.33 28.83
C ARG A 20 26.08 -1.81 28.62
N ILE A 21 26.21 -0.55 28.24
CA ILE A 21 27.51 0.14 28.19
C ILE A 21 27.74 0.92 29.50
N GLU A 22 29.00 0.94 29.94
CA GLU A 22 29.43 1.80 31.04
C GLU A 22 29.59 3.22 30.49
N GLN A 23 28.66 4.10 30.83
CA GLN A 23 28.68 5.49 30.41
C GLN A 23 29.56 6.31 31.37
N SER A 24 30.79 6.63 30.96
CA SER A 24 31.61 7.63 31.65
C SER A 24 31.66 8.91 30.82
N ASP A 25 31.00 9.97 31.29
CA ASP A 25 31.08 11.35 30.80
C ASP A 25 30.61 11.63 29.35
N GLN A 26 30.14 10.64 28.61
CA GLN A 26 29.62 10.80 27.23
C GLN A 26 28.15 11.25 27.21
N ALA A 27 27.80 12.10 26.24
CA ALA A 27 26.45 12.61 26.04
C ALA A 27 25.61 11.70 25.13
N LEU A 28 24.28 11.83 25.15
CA LEU A 28 23.39 11.07 24.25
C LEU A 28 23.69 11.33 22.76
N ALA A 29 24.09 12.55 22.43
CA ALA A 29 24.49 12.93 21.08
C ALA A 29 25.68 12.10 20.54
N ASP A 30 26.59 11.66 21.43
CA ASP A 30 27.75 10.81 21.04
C ASP A 30 27.34 9.41 20.57
N PHE A 31 26.08 9.03 20.81
CA PHE A 31 25.50 7.74 20.47
C PHE A 31 24.36 7.85 19.44
N GLY A 32 24.09 9.04 18.91
CA GLY A 32 22.93 9.29 18.05
C GLY A 32 21.58 9.19 18.77
N LEU A 33 21.56 9.33 20.11
CA LEU A 33 20.36 9.15 20.94
C LEU A 33 19.73 10.47 21.42
N GLU A 34 20.33 11.63 21.10
CA GLU A 34 19.73 12.94 21.39
C GLU A 34 18.56 13.27 20.44
N ASP A 35 18.70 12.91 19.16
CA ASP A 35 17.68 13.02 18.12
C ASP A 35 17.72 11.75 17.24
N PRO A 36 17.19 10.61 17.74
CA PRO A 36 17.33 9.33 17.06
C PRO A 36 16.53 9.31 15.76
N SER A 37 17.14 8.83 14.68
CA SER A 37 16.46 8.70 13.38
C SER A 37 15.34 7.66 13.39
N THR A 38 15.27 6.80 14.40
CA THR A 38 14.28 5.75 14.53
C THR A 38 13.90 5.57 16.00
N ALA A 39 12.60 5.63 16.27
CA ALA A 39 12.02 5.28 17.56
C ALA A 39 10.83 4.34 17.34
N VAL A 40 10.79 3.26 18.11
CA VAL A 40 9.70 2.28 18.03
C VAL A 40 8.94 2.28 19.34
N THR A 41 7.63 2.51 19.25
CA THR A 41 6.74 2.59 20.41
C THR A 41 5.78 1.41 20.38
N LEU A 42 5.89 0.53 21.38
CA LEU A 42 4.93 -0.55 21.62
C LEU A 42 3.93 -0.09 22.68
N ARG A 43 2.65 -0.10 22.32
CA ARG A 43 1.55 0.12 23.25
C ARG A 43 0.82 -1.19 23.49
N LEU A 44 0.82 -1.65 24.74
CA LEU A 44 0.13 -2.86 25.16
C LEU A 44 -1.36 -2.58 25.41
N SER A 45 -2.15 -3.65 25.40
CA SER A 45 -3.61 -3.59 25.60
C SER A 45 -4.01 -3.09 27.00
N ASP A 46 -3.14 -3.22 27.99
CA ASP A 46 -3.32 -2.67 29.34
C ASP A 46 -2.97 -1.17 29.43
N GLY A 47 -2.55 -0.56 28.32
CA GLY A 47 -2.18 0.85 28.22
C GLY A 47 -0.71 1.16 28.51
N GLN A 48 0.10 0.16 28.91
CA GLN A 48 1.54 0.36 29.07
C GLN A 48 2.19 0.69 27.72
N THR A 49 3.19 1.56 27.75
CA THR A 49 3.91 1.99 26.56
C THR A 49 5.40 1.84 26.78
N TYR A 50 6.10 1.27 25.80
CA TYR A 50 7.55 1.09 25.79
C TYR A 50 8.10 1.70 24.51
N THR A 51 9.01 2.66 24.65
CA THR A 51 9.67 3.31 23.52
C THR A 51 11.14 2.92 23.48
N LEU A 52 11.58 2.38 22.35
CA LEU A 52 12.99 2.10 22.05
C LEU A 52 13.50 3.15 21.08
N SER A 53 14.50 3.92 21.51
CA SER A 53 15.25 4.83 20.64
C SER A 53 16.45 4.09 20.08
N LEU A 54 16.60 4.10 18.75
CA LEU A 54 17.71 3.49 18.03
C LEU A 54 18.65 4.61 17.58
N GLY A 55 19.85 4.61 18.14
CA GLY A 55 20.92 5.54 17.81
C GLY A 55 21.82 5.02 16.70
N ASP A 56 23.07 5.47 16.74
CA ASP A 56 24.09 5.16 15.74
C ASP A 56 24.57 3.71 15.83
N GLU A 57 25.08 3.21 14.70
CA GLU A 57 25.83 1.96 14.66
C GLU A 57 27.17 2.10 15.38
N THR A 58 27.57 1.06 16.09
CA THR A 58 28.87 1.02 16.72
C THR A 58 29.96 0.93 15.66
N PRO A 59 31.14 1.55 15.89
CA PRO A 59 32.25 1.48 14.93
C PRO A 59 32.77 0.06 14.64
N VAL A 60 32.48 -0.90 15.53
CA VAL A 60 32.91 -2.30 15.46
C VAL A 60 31.74 -3.23 15.81
N ASP A 61 31.80 -4.48 15.35
CA ASP A 61 30.90 -5.58 15.74
C ASP A 61 29.42 -5.51 15.30
N ASN A 62 29.06 -4.63 14.35
CA ASN A 62 27.70 -4.54 13.78
C ASN A 62 26.59 -4.45 14.86
N MET A 63 26.82 -3.61 15.87
CA MET A 63 25.84 -3.33 16.91
C MET A 63 25.27 -1.93 16.70
N ARG A 64 24.19 -1.62 17.40
CA ARG A 64 23.60 -0.28 17.43
C ARG A 64 23.34 0.14 18.87
N TYR A 65 23.53 1.43 19.15
CA TYR A 65 23.18 2.01 20.43
C TYR A 65 21.66 2.10 20.58
N VAL A 66 21.14 1.67 21.73
CA VAL A 66 19.71 1.65 22.02
C VAL A 66 19.45 2.18 23.42
N GLN A 67 18.38 2.96 23.55
CA GLN A 67 17.89 3.42 24.85
C GLN A 67 16.39 3.16 24.97
N VAL A 68 15.97 2.67 26.14
CA VAL A 68 14.56 2.60 26.51
C VAL A 68 14.17 3.93 27.14
N GLU A 69 13.10 4.55 26.67
CA GLU A 69 12.62 5.82 27.20
C GLU A 69 12.36 5.73 28.72
N GLY A 70 12.81 6.75 29.46
CA GLY A 70 12.76 6.77 30.93
C GLY A 70 13.84 5.97 31.64
N VAL A 71 14.69 5.23 30.90
CA VAL A 71 15.85 4.49 31.44
C VAL A 71 17.14 5.19 31.01
N SER A 72 17.97 5.58 31.97
CA SER A 72 19.23 6.28 31.69
C SER A 72 20.33 5.38 31.10
N ALA A 73 20.20 4.07 31.22
CA ALA A 73 21.17 3.13 30.69
C ALA A 73 21.08 3.04 29.16
N ILE A 74 22.24 3.07 28.52
CA ILE A 74 22.40 2.82 27.08
C ILE A 74 22.86 1.36 26.91
N TYR A 75 22.36 0.73 25.86
CA TYR A 75 22.68 -0.64 25.50
C TYR A 75 23.26 -0.68 24.09
N THR A 76 24.09 -1.69 23.81
CA THR A 76 24.37 -2.12 22.44
C THR A 76 23.55 -3.36 22.15
N VAL A 77 22.86 -3.34 21.01
CA VAL A 77 22.03 -4.44 20.51
C VAL A 77 22.55 -4.82 19.13
N ASP A 78 22.49 -6.10 18.79
CA ASP A 78 22.87 -6.59 17.45
C ASP A 78 22.00 -5.89 16.39
N ALA A 79 22.64 -5.27 15.38
CA ALA A 79 21.91 -4.52 14.37
C ALA A 79 20.95 -5.41 13.56
N PHE A 80 21.28 -6.70 13.35
CA PHE A 80 20.39 -7.65 12.68
C PHE A 80 19.10 -7.88 13.47
N ALA A 81 19.18 -7.89 14.80
CA ALA A 81 17.99 -8.02 15.66
C ALA A 81 17.07 -6.78 15.60
N LEU A 82 17.57 -5.65 15.08
CA LEU A 82 16.83 -4.40 14.94
C LEU A 82 16.34 -4.14 13.52
N GLU A 83 16.75 -4.92 12.51
CA GLU A 83 16.38 -4.69 11.11
C GLU A 83 14.86 -4.63 10.91
N GLU A 84 14.11 -5.54 11.52
CA GLU A 84 12.64 -5.55 11.49
C GLU A 84 12.03 -4.31 12.14
N LEU A 85 12.64 -3.80 13.22
CA LEU A 85 12.17 -2.62 13.95
C LEU A 85 12.50 -1.30 13.23
N SER A 86 13.51 -1.33 12.36
CA SER A 86 13.96 -0.20 11.57
C SER A 86 13.29 -0.09 10.19
N GLN A 87 12.36 -1.00 9.87
CA GLN A 87 11.61 -0.94 8.63
C GLN A 87 10.77 0.35 8.57
N PRO A 88 10.67 0.99 7.40
CA PRO A 88 9.75 2.10 7.16
C PRO A 88 8.30 1.74 7.56
N ALA A 89 7.56 2.73 8.08
CA ALA A 89 6.20 2.50 8.58
C ALA A 89 5.24 1.96 7.49
N ASP A 90 5.46 2.33 6.23
CA ASP A 90 4.68 1.86 5.08
C ASP A 90 4.92 0.39 4.74
N THR A 91 6.01 -0.23 5.21
CA THR A 91 6.23 -1.69 5.11
C THR A 91 5.16 -2.49 5.83
N PHE A 92 4.59 -1.94 6.91
CA PHE A 92 3.55 -2.59 7.73
C PHE A 92 2.13 -2.23 7.30
N MET A 93 1.98 -1.35 6.32
CA MET A 93 0.68 -0.92 5.84
C MET A 93 0.04 -2.03 5.01
N ASP A 94 -1.28 -2.22 5.20
CA ASP A 94 -2.03 -3.00 4.23
C ASP A 94 -2.19 -2.13 2.99
N ARG A 95 -1.65 -2.60 1.86
CA ARG A 95 -1.61 -1.85 0.61
C ARG A 95 -2.78 -2.19 -0.31
N THR A 96 -3.67 -3.08 0.12
CA THR A 96 -4.88 -3.44 -0.62
C THR A 96 -5.84 -2.25 -0.59
N LEU A 97 -6.22 -1.77 -1.77
CA LEU A 97 -7.19 -0.68 -1.89
C LEU A 97 -8.60 -1.26 -1.97
N TRP A 98 -8.82 -2.13 -2.95
CA TRP A 98 -10.06 -2.82 -3.22
C TRP A 98 -9.78 -4.30 -3.48
N SER A 99 -10.81 -5.14 -3.32
CA SER A 99 -10.78 -6.56 -3.67
C SER A 99 -11.92 -6.82 -4.64
N VAL A 100 -11.57 -7.28 -5.83
CA VAL A 100 -12.51 -7.48 -6.93
C VAL A 100 -12.51 -8.97 -7.27
N GLU A 101 -13.48 -9.69 -6.71
CA GLU A 101 -13.72 -11.10 -7.03
C GLU A 101 -14.73 -11.16 -8.18
N GLU A 102 -14.33 -11.74 -9.32
CA GLU A 102 -15.15 -11.76 -10.53
C GLU A 102 -16.56 -12.34 -10.29
N ASP A 103 -16.68 -13.36 -9.43
CA ASP A 103 -17.95 -14.03 -9.13
C ASP A 103 -18.93 -13.14 -8.34
N ASP A 104 -18.43 -12.19 -7.55
CA ASP A 104 -19.24 -11.34 -6.67
C ASP A 104 -19.61 -10.00 -7.34
N VAL A 105 -18.88 -9.62 -8.39
CA VAL A 105 -19.02 -8.32 -9.06
C VAL A 105 -20.09 -8.37 -10.14
N THR A 106 -20.86 -7.30 -10.23
CA THR A 106 -21.92 -7.11 -11.24
C THR A 106 -21.53 -6.04 -12.25
N SER A 107 -20.91 -4.94 -11.78
CA SER A 107 -20.42 -3.87 -12.64
C SER A 107 -19.24 -3.13 -12.02
N ILE A 108 -18.43 -2.52 -12.89
CA ILE A 108 -17.33 -1.64 -12.53
C ILE A 108 -17.41 -0.43 -13.45
N ALA A 109 -17.35 0.76 -12.87
CA ALA A 109 -17.27 2.02 -13.59
C ALA A 109 -16.00 2.77 -13.17
N LEU A 110 -15.13 3.07 -14.12
CA LEU A 110 -13.90 3.83 -13.93
C LEU A 110 -13.95 5.10 -14.77
N THR A 111 -13.72 6.24 -14.12
CA THR A 111 -13.42 7.53 -14.75
C THR A 111 -11.98 7.88 -14.45
N TRP A 112 -11.19 8.18 -15.48
CA TRP A 112 -9.80 8.59 -15.37
C TRP A 112 -9.48 9.71 -16.38
N GLY A 113 -9.46 10.96 -15.91
CA GLY A 113 -9.39 12.11 -16.78
C GLY A 113 -10.60 12.17 -17.73
N ASP A 114 -10.37 12.06 -19.03
CA ASP A 114 -11.41 12.03 -20.06
C ASP A 114 -11.83 10.59 -20.45
N GLU A 115 -11.19 9.57 -19.89
CA GLU A 115 -11.51 8.16 -20.15
C GLU A 115 -12.66 7.69 -19.25
N GLU A 116 -13.65 7.05 -19.87
CA GLU A 116 -14.75 6.38 -19.18
C GLU A 116 -14.80 4.90 -19.60
N ILE A 117 -14.69 4.02 -18.61
CA ILE A 117 -14.74 2.57 -18.78
C ILE A 117 -15.87 2.01 -17.92
N GLN A 118 -16.76 1.26 -18.55
CA GLN A 118 -17.79 0.48 -17.91
C GLN A 118 -17.57 -0.99 -18.23
N ILE A 119 -17.29 -1.80 -17.20
CA ILE A 119 -17.26 -3.26 -17.29
C ILE A 119 -18.52 -3.77 -16.61
N ALA A 120 -19.33 -4.56 -17.29
CA ALA A 120 -20.58 -5.05 -16.74
C ALA A 120 -20.88 -6.45 -17.25
N ARG A 121 -21.53 -7.24 -16.40
CA ARG A 121 -22.01 -8.56 -16.74
C ARG A 121 -23.33 -8.46 -17.52
N ASP A 122 -23.43 -9.16 -18.65
CA ASP A 122 -24.66 -9.33 -19.41
C ASP A 122 -24.94 -10.83 -19.58
N GLY A 123 -25.81 -11.36 -18.71
CA GLY A 123 -26.00 -12.80 -18.56
C GLY A 123 -24.74 -13.47 -18.02
N ASP A 124 -24.15 -14.38 -18.80
CA ASP A 124 -22.94 -15.11 -18.44
C ASP A 124 -21.66 -14.48 -19.02
N GLU A 125 -21.78 -13.35 -19.73
CA GLU A 125 -20.67 -12.74 -20.46
C GLU A 125 -20.28 -11.38 -19.88
N TRP A 126 -18.98 -11.10 -19.82
CA TRP A 126 -18.49 -9.76 -19.49
C TRP A 126 -18.43 -8.87 -20.72
N LYS A 127 -18.78 -7.59 -20.54
CA LYS A 127 -18.66 -6.56 -21.56
C LYS A 127 -17.91 -5.37 -21.03
N VAL A 128 -17.07 -4.78 -21.88
CA VAL A 128 -16.45 -3.47 -21.65
C VAL A 128 -17.00 -2.46 -22.65
N ASN A 129 -17.59 -1.37 -22.16
CA ASN A 129 -18.25 -0.34 -22.97
C ASN A 129 -19.18 -0.95 -24.05
N GLY A 130 -19.91 -2.01 -23.68
CA GLY A 130 -20.84 -2.75 -24.54
C GLY A 130 -20.20 -3.77 -25.50
N LYS A 131 -18.86 -3.83 -25.62
CA LYS A 131 -18.15 -4.86 -26.40
C LYS A 131 -17.86 -6.09 -25.52
N GLN A 132 -18.20 -7.28 -26.01
CA GLN A 132 -17.96 -8.54 -25.29
C GLN A 132 -16.47 -8.86 -25.14
N LEU A 133 -16.07 -9.19 -23.91
CA LEU A 133 -14.78 -9.73 -23.50
C LEU A 133 -14.75 -11.26 -23.63
N SER A 134 -13.60 -11.83 -23.97
CA SER A 134 -13.36 -13.25 -23.71
C SER A 134 -13.14 -13.50 -22.20
N THR A 135 -13.24 -14.74 -21.76
CA THR A 135 -12.95 -15.12 -20.36
C THR A 135 -11.53 -14.76 -19.95
N GLU A 136 -10.55 -14.95 -20.84
CA GLU A 136 -9.15 -14.58 -20.57
C GLU A 136 -8.98 -13.06 -20.41
N GLN A 137 -9.69 -12.28 -21.22
CA GLN A 137 -9.66 -10.81 -21.15
C GLN A 137 -10.31 -10.30 -19.86
N ALA A 138 -11.46 -10.86 -19.48
CA ALA A 138 -12.12 -10.52 -18.22
C ALA A 138 -11.20 -10.82 -17.03
N GLY A 139 -10.68 -12.06 -16.93
CA GLY A 139 -9.79 -12.45 -15.84
C GLY A 139 -8.51 -11.62 -15.75
N ALA A 140 -7.93 -11.22 -16.89
CA ALA A 140 -6.78 -10.31 -16.92
C ALA A 140 -7.10 -8.94 -16.31
N ILE A 141 -8.24 -8.35 -16.68
CA ILE A 141 -8.70 -7.06 -16.14
C ILE A 141 -8.91 -7.15 -14.62
N PHE A 142 -9.62 -8.16 -14.13
CA PHE A 142 -9.83 -8.36 -12.68
C PHE A 142 -8.49 -8.54 -11.93
N SER A 143 -7.57 -9.33 -12.49
CA SER A 143 -6.24 -9.51 -11.92
C SER A 143 -5.45 -8.19 -11.86
N GLN A 144 -5.54 -7.34 -12.88
CA GLN A 144 -4.85 -6.05 -12.91
C GLN A 144 -5.46 -5.07 -11.92
N MET A 145 -6.79 -5.04 -11.80
CA MET A 145 -7.46 -4.22 -10.79
C MET A 145 -6.97 -4.57 -9.39
N ASN A 146 -6.86 -5.86 -9.06
CA ASN A 146 -6.36 -6.32 -7.76
C ASN A 146 -4.83 -6.12 -7.59
N ALA A 147 -4.09 -5.88 -8.68
CA ALA A 147 -2.67 -5.55 -8.62
C ALA A 147 -2.41 -4.08 -8.26
N VAL A 148 -3.42 -3.21 -8.39
CA VAL A 148 -3.32 -1.80 -7.97
C VAL A 148 -3.28 -1.73 -6.45
N THR A 149 -2.18 -1.21 -5.92
CA THR A 149 -1.93 -1.14 -4.49
C THR A 149 -1.48 0.25 -4.07
N ALA A 150 -1.66 0.56 -2.79
CA ALA A 150 -1.15 1.79 -2.21
C ALA A 150 0.39 1.82 -2.22
N GLN A 151 0.96 2.99 -2.51
CA GLN A 151 2.38 3.24 -2.69
C GLN A 151 2.84 4.40 -1.82
N GLY A 152 3.09 4.10 -0.56
CA GLY A 152 3.50 5.06 0.47
C GLY A 152 2.44 5.24 1.57
N LEU A 153 2.74 6.11 2.53
CA LEU A 153 1.84 6.39 3.64
C LEU A 153 0.59 7.18 3.20
N PRO A 154 -0.55 6.99 3.88
CA PRO A 154 -1.74 7.77 3.61
C PRO A 154 -1.50 9.25 3.95
N VAL A 155 -2.22 10.13 3.25
CA VAL A 155 -2.17 11.57 3.49
C VAL A 155 -3.45 12.07 4.17
N GLU A 156 -3.34 13.17 4.90
CA GLU A 156 -4.45 13.72 5.68
C GLU A 156 -5.48 14.47 4.84
N ALA A 157 -5.08 14.96 3.67
CA ALA A 157 -5.92 15.80 2.82
C ALA A 157 -5.78 15.44 1.35
N MET A 158 -6.93 15.33 0.67
CA MET A 158 -6.98 15.10 -0.76
C MET A 158 -6.40 16.33 -1.47
N PRO A 159 -5.53 16.15 -2.46
CA PRO A 159 -5.15 17.25 -3.34
C PRO A 159 -6.37 17.89 -4.02
N ASP A 160 -6.22 19.15 -4.44
CA ASP A 160 -7.22 19.79 -5.28
C ASP A 160 -7.34 19.07 -6.63
N GLY A 161 -8.57 18.79 -7.05
CA GLY A 161 -8.86 18.09 -8.29
C GLY A 161 -9.91 17.02 -8.10
N SER A 162 -10.39 16.49 -9.22
CA SER A 162 -11.22 15.28 -9.26
C SER A 162 -11.10 14.74 -10.67
N ASP A 163 -10.21 13.78 -10.83
CA ASP A 163 -9.91 13.16 -12.13
C ASP A 163 -9.91 11.64 -12.06
N PHE A 164 -10.28 11.07 -10.91
CA PHE A 164 -10.48 9.66 -10.72
C PHE A 164 -11.79 9.39 -9.98
N GLN A 165 -12.56 8.45 -10.52
CA GLN A 165 -13.63 7.79 -9.79
C GLN A 165 -13.68 6.33 -10.18
N LEU A 166 -13.72 5.44 -9.20
CA LEU A 166 -13.93 4.00 -9.40
C LEU A 166 -15.14 3.57 -8.57
N THR A 167 -16.12 2.96 -9.22
CA THR A 167 -17.27 2.33 -8.54
C THR A 167 -17.24 0.85 -8.85
N ILE A 168 -17.30 0.01 -7.81
CA ILE A 168 -17.39 -1.44 -7.90
C ILE A 168 -18.74 -1.82 -7.31
N GLU A 169 -19.62 -2.41 -8.13
CA GLU A 169 -20.93 -2.89 -7.72
C GLU A 169 -20.91 -4.41 -7.59
N THR A 170 -21.36 -4.91 -6.45
CA THR A 170 -21.55 -6.33 -6.16
C THR A 170 -23.02 -6.61 -5.86
N GLU A 171 -23.38 -7.88 -5.69
CA GLU A 171 -24.72 -8.23 -5.21
C GLU A 171 -25.03 -7.68 -3.80
N GLU A 172 -24.00 -7.41 -3.00
CA GLU A 172 -24.12 -6.96 -1.60
C GLU A 172 -24.16 -5.43 -1.46
N GLY A 173 -23.70 -4.69 -2.47
CA GLY A 173 -23.69 -3.23 -2.46
C GLY A 173 -22.72 -2.62 -3.45
N ALA A 174 -22.54 -1.30 -3.35
CA ALA A 174 -21.60 -0.56 -4.17
C ALA A 174 -20.51 0.08 -3.30
N GLU A 175 -19.29 0.05 -3.81
CA GLU A 175 -18.13 0.70 -3.22
C GLU A 175 -17.57 1.74 -4.20
N THR A 176 -17.45 2.98 -3.74
CA THR A 176 -16.96 4.10 -4.55
C THR A 176 -15.65 4.63 -4.00
N TRP A 177 -14.71 4.87 -4.90
CA TRP A 177 -13.43 5.52 -4.66
C TRP A 177 -13.36 6.79 -5.51
N THR A 178 -12.82 7.86 -4.93
CA THR A 178 -12.59 9.13 -5.62
C THR A 178 -11.12 9.50 -5.49
N GLY A 179 -10.62 10.30 -6.43
CA GLY A 179 -9.22 10.70 -6.38
C GLY A 179 -8.87 11.92 -7.20
N ALA A 180 -7.68 12.42 -6.91
CA ALA A 180 -7.05 13.54 -7.57
C ALA A 180 -5.58 13.25 -7.84
N ARG A 181 -5.10 13.54 -9.04
CA ARG A 181 -3.66 13.55 -9.33
C ARG A 181 -2.98 14.79 -8.76
N LYS A 182 -1.76 14.58 -8.26
CA LYS A 182 -0.83 15.64 -7.95
C LYS A 182 0.59 15.13 -8.20
N GLU A 183 1.36 15.92 -8.96
CA GLU A 183 2.71 15.57 -9.37
C GLU A 183 2.73 14.21 -10.13
N ASP A 184 3.44 13.22 -9.61
CA ASP A 184 3.60 11.87 -10.19
C ASP A 184 2.71 10.82 -9.51
N ARG A 185 1.74 11.23 -8.68
CA ARG A 185 0.88 10.35 -7.89
C ARG A 185 -0.60 10.58 -8.17
N LEU A 186 -1.36 9.50 -8.07
CA LEU A 186 -2.79 9.52 -7.86
C LEU A 186 -3.05 9.36 -6.36
N PHE A 187 -3.93 10.17 -5.78
CA PHE A 187 -4.40 9.99 -4.41
C PHE A 187 -5.85 9.52 -4.46
N VAL A 188 -6.14 8.36 -3.86
CA VAL A 188 -7.48 7.76 -3.85
C VAL A 188 -8.03 7.64 -2.44
N GLN A 189 -9.34 7.82 -2.30
CA GLN A 189 -10.05 7.68 -1.05
C GLN A 189 -11.37 6.95 -1.29
N LYS A 190 -11.64 5.94 -0.46
CA LYS A 190 -12.95 5.30 -0.38
C LYS A 190 -13.96 6.30 0.16
N GLU A 191 -15.13 6.41 -0.46
CA GLU A 191 -16.19 7.29 0.00
C GLU A 191 -16.57 6.97 1.46
N GLY A 192 -16.55 7.99 2.32
CA GLY A 192 -16.75 7.84 3.77
C GLY A 192 -15.56 7.25 4.56
N GLY A 193 -14.47 6.90 3.88
CA GLY A 193 -13.22 6.43 4.50
C GLY A 193 -12.36 7.57 5.05
N GLU A 194 -11.56 7.26 6.07
CA GLU A 194 -10.66 8.23 6.73
C GLU A 194 -9.38 8.48 5.94
N TRP A 195 -8.86 7.45 5.27
CA TRP A 195 -7.52 7.45 4.72
C TRP A 195 -7.49 7.71 3.21
N ILE A 196 -6.47 8.46 2.78
CA ILE A 196 -6.23 8.80 1.39
C ILE A 196 -4.91 8.17 0.98
N TYR A 197 -4.97 7.24 0.03
CA TYR A 197 -3.85 6.40 -0.33
C TYR A 197 -3.18 6.89 -1.61
N PRO A 198 -1.85 7.07 -1.62
CA PRO A 198 -1.10 7.32 -2.84
C PRO A 198 -1.05 6.05 -3.70
N VAL A 199 -1.19 6.19 -5.01
CA VAL A 199 -1.16 5.15 -6.02
C VAL A 199 -0.28 5.62 -7.18
N VAL A 200 0.37 4.70 -7.88
CA VAL A 200 1.14 5.03 -9.09
C VAL A 200 0.16 5.14 -10.27
N PRO A 201 0.07 6.31 -10.94
CA PRO A 201 -0.83 6.50 -12.08
C PRO A 201 -0.65 5.48 -13.20
N ALA A 202 0.59 5.02 -13.43
CA ALA A 202 0.91 4.05 -14.47
C ALA A 202 0.17 2.70 -14.29
N ASP A 203 -0.20 2.32 -13.07
CA ASP A 203 -0.98 1.10 -12.83
C ASP A 203 -2.41 1.25 -13.38
N ILE A 204 -2.98 2.46 -13.30
CA ILE A 204 -4.28 2.80 -13.88
C ILE A 204 -4.18 2.98 -15.40
N ASP A 205 -3.12 3.64 -15.88
CA ASP A 205 -2.90 3.81 -17.31
C ASP A 205 -2.75 2.45 -18.02
N GLN A 206 -2.01 1.51 -17.44
CA GLN A 206 -1.86 0.15 -17.98
C GLN A 206 -3.19 -0.61 -18.05
N LEU A 207 -4.04 -0.51 -17.00
CA LEU A 207 -5.38 -1.09 -16.99
C LEU A 207 -6.23 -0.55 -18.16
N ILE A 208 -6.16 0.75 -18.42
CA ILE A 208 -6.90 1.41 -19.51
C ILE A 208 -6.37 0.98 -20.88
N GLU A 209 -5.05 0.93 -21.05
CA GLU A 209 -4.40 0.45 -22.28
C GLU A 209 -4.83 -0.98 -22.62
N ASP A 210 -4.86 -1.87 -21.63
CA ASP A 210 -5.26 -3.26 -21.83
C ASP A 210 -6.74 -3.37 -22.21
N VAL A 211 -7.61 -2.56 -21.59
CA VAL A 211 -9.01 -2.44 -22.01
C VAL A 211 -9.14 -1.95 -23.46
N HIS A 212 -8.34 -0.98 -23.89
CA HIS A 212 -8.37 -0.48 -25.27
C HIS A 212 -7.85 -1.52 -26.27
N SER A 213 -6.83 -2.29 -25.91
CA SER A 213 -6.27 -3.36 -26.77
C SER A 213 -7.33 -4.40 -27.16
N VAL A 214 -8.28 -4.68 -26.27
CA VAL A 214 -9.42 -5.57 -26.54
C VAL A 214 -10.34 -5.00 -27.63
N ARG A 215 -10.44 -3.67 -27.76
CA ARG A 215 -11.32 -3.02 -28.73
C ARG A 215 -10.80 -3.15 -30.17
N GLU A 216 -9.48 -3.17 -30.36
CA GLU A 216 -8.82 -3.15 -31.68
C GLU A 216 -8.71 -4.55 -32.31
N GLN A 217 -8.50 -5.60 -31.51
CA GLN A 217 -8.35 -6.98 -32.03
C GLN A 217 -9.59 -7.49 -32.79
N LYS A 218 -10.79 -7.01 -32.45
CA LYS A 218 -12.04 -7.40 -33.14
C LYS A 218 -12.36 -6.60 -34.40
N GLU A 219 -11.75 -5.42 -34.60
CA GLU A 219 -11.96 -4.63 -35.83
C GLU A 219 -11.14 -5.20 -37.00
N GLY A 220 -9.94 -5.71 -36.74
CA GLY A 220 -9.11 -6.41 -37.76
C GLY A 220 -9.68 -7.75 -38.24
N GLU A 221 -10.42 -8.50 -37.40
CA GLU A 221 -11.00 -9.80 -37.79
C GLU A 221 -12.27 -9.66 -38.66
N ARG A 222 -12.95 -8.51 -38.65
CA ARG A 222 -14.13 -8.27 -39.49
C ARG A 222 -13.76 -7.87 -40.91
N GLU A 223 -12.66 -7.15 -41.12
CA GLU A 223 -12.24 -6.72 -42.47
C GLU A 223 -11.63 -7.87 -43.31
N GLY A 224 -11.20 -8.97 -42.69
CA GLY A 224 -10.63 -10.13 -43.39
C GLY A 224 -11.65 -11.12 -43.97
N LYS A 225 -12.96 -10.93 -43.75
CA LYS A 225 -13.99 -11.93 -44.11
C LYS A 225 -14.86 -11.59 -45.31
N ASP A 226 -14.64 -10.44 -45.95
CA ASP A 226 -15.38 -9.97 -47.13
C ASP A 226 -14.61 -10.16 -48.46
N HIS A 227 -13.62 -11.06 -48.49
CA HIS A 227 -12.90 -11.46 -49.70
C HIS A 227 -12.66 -12.98 -49.74
N ASP A 228 -13.70 -13.75 -50.02
CA ASP A 228 -13.61 -15.00 -50.79
C ASP A 228 -14.96 -15.35 -51.44
#